data_AF-A0A1F8SA76-F1
#
_entry.id   AF-A0A1F8SA76-F1
#
_cell.length_a   1.000
_cell.length_b   1.000
_cell.length_c   1.000
_cell.angle_alpha   90.00
_cell.angle_beta   90.00
_cell.angle_gamma   90.00
#
_symmetry.space_group_name_H-M   'P 1'
#
loop_
_entity.id
_entity.type
_entity.pdbx_description
1 polymer ?
#
loop_
_entity_poly.entity_id
_entity_poly.type
_entity_poly.pdbx_seq_one_letter_code
_entity_poly.pdbx_strand_id
1 'polypeptide(L)'
;MLAWAFHRISGVAIWAFVVLHVIDIYLVGGNPEAYDELLAIYASPIGRVLEALLGAALLYHALNGLRIIVMDFWPPLTRYHRQLWYICWLIFVGVGLPVAWIVLKPIWEGVPT
;
A
#
# COMPACT_ATOMS: atom_id res chain seq x y z
N MET A 1 17.86 7.12 -8.51
CA MET A 1 18.07 6.35 -7.25
C MET A 1 16.82 6.28 -6.39
N LEU A 2 16.10 7.39 -6.11
CA LEU A 2 14.87 7.36 -5.29
C LEU A 2 13.81 6.37 -5.77
N ALA A 3 13.48 6.37 -7.07
CA ALA A 3 12.45 5.49 -7.60
C ALA A 3 12.72 4.00 -7.32
N TRP A 4 13.99 3.60 -7.40
CA TRP A 4 14.46 2.26 -7.09
C TRP A 4 14.37 1.96 -5.59
N ALA A 5 14.83 2.89 -4.75
CA ALA A 5 14.82 2.70 -3.29
C ALA A 5 13.38 2.50 -2.78
N PHE A 6 12.44 3.36 -3.19
CA PHE A 6 11.03 3.22 -2.81
C PHE A 6 10.42 1.91 -3.32
N HIS A 7 10.79 1.44 -4.51
CA HIS A 7 10.26 0.18 -5.05
C HIS A 7 10.73 -1.03 -4.22
N ARG A 8 12.00 -1.03 -3.79
CA ARG A 8 12.55 -2.08 -2.92
C ARG A 8 11.93 -2.04 -1.52
N ILE A 9 11.88 -0.86 -0.90
CA ILE A 9 11.32 -0.69 0.45
C ILE A 9 9.84 -1.09 0.47
N SER A 10 9.04 -0.61 -0.48
CA SER A 10 7.63 -1.01 -0.60
C SER A 10 7.46 -2.50 -0.83
N GLY A 11 8.30 -3.13 -1.66
CA GLY A 11 8.25 -4.58 -1.88
C GLY A 11 8.50 -5.39 -0.60
N VAL A 12 9.48 -4.98 0.22
CA VAL A 12 9.74 -5.62 1.52
C VAL A 12 8.58 -5.41 2.49
N ALA A 13 8.01 -4.20 2.54
CA ALA A 13 6.85 -3.89 3.38
C ALA A 13 5.63 -4.73 3.00
N ILE A 14 5.33 -4.85 1.69
CA ILE A 14 4.23 -5.67 1.18
C ILE A 14 4.46 -7.15 1.47
N TRP A 15 5.68 -7.65 1.28
CA TRP A 15 6.01 -9.04 1.60
C TRP A 15 5.79 -9.35 3.09
N ALA A 16 6.29 -8.48 3.98
CA ALA A 16 6.09 -8.64 5.42
C ALA A 16 4.60 -8.59 5.79
N PHE A 17 3.85 -7.66 5.19
CA PHE A 17 2.41 -7.59 5.34
C PHE A 17 1.72 -8.90 4.88
N VAL A 18 2.03 -9.42 3.69
CA VAL A 18 1.40 -10.64 3.17
C VAL A 18 1.65 -11.84 4.09
N VAL A 19 2.84 -11.96 4.67
CA VAL A 19 3.13 -13.03 5.65
C VAL A 19 2.22 -12.89 6.88
N LEU A 20 2.14 -11.69 7.46
CA LEU A 20 1.28 -11.43 8.62
C LEU A 20 -0.21 -11.61 8.27
N HIS A 21 -0.61 -11.19 7.07
CA HIS A 21 -1.98 -11.24 6.58
C HIS A 21 -2.48 -12.66 6.31
N VAL A 22 -1.61 -13.55 5.84
CA VAL A 22 -1.98 -14.97 5.73
C VAL A 22 -2.19 -15.60 7.11
N ILE A 23 -1.38 -15.20 8.09
CA ILE A 23 -1.52 -15.67 9.47
C ILE A 23 -2.80 -15.12 10.09
N ASP A 24 -3.10 -13.82 9.93
CA ASP A 24 -4.28 -13.20 10.54
C ASP A 24 -5.60 -13.81 10.04
N ILE A 25 -5.76 -14.01 8.72
CA ILE A 25 -6.97 -14.65 8.16
C ILE A 25 -7.07 -16.11 8.58
N TYR A 26 -5.94 -16.82 8.72
CA TYR A 26 -5.96 -18.21 9.20
C TYR A 26 -6.57 -18.32 10.63
N LEU A 27 -6.39 -17.31 11.48
CA LEU A 27 -6.90 -17.32 12.85
C LEU A 27 -8.44 -17.34 12.92
N VAL A 28 -9.16 -16.93 11.86
CA VAL A 28 -10.63 -17.04 11.80
C VAL A 28 -11.10 -18.47 12.13
N GLY A 29 -10.37 -19.49 11.66
CA GLY A 29 -10.66 -20.90 11.98
C GLY A 29 -9.76 -21.49 13.08
N GLY A 30 -8.55 -20.97 13.24
CA GLY A 30 -7.55 -21.52 14.17
C GLY A 30 -7.67 -21.01 15.61
N ASN A 31 -8.00 -19.74 15.80
CA ASN A 31 -8.21 -19.10 17.10
C ASN A 31 -9.05 -17.81 16.90
N PRO A 32 -10.38 -17.91 16.94
CA PRO A 32 -11.28 -16.78 16.72
C PRO A 32 -11.08 -15.63 17.71
N GLU A 33 -10.73 -15.92 18.97
CA GLU A 33 -10.48 -14.88 19.98
C GLU A 33 -9.26 -14.03 19.58
N ALA A 34 -8.17 -14.65 19.16
CA ALA A 34 -6.98 -13.93 18.68
C ALA A 34 -7.27 -13.14 17.38
N TYR A 35 -8.16 -13.65 16.53
CA TYR A 35 -8.61 -12.91 15.34
C TYR A 35 -9.34 -11.62 15.72
N ASP A 36 -10.29 -11.70 16.65
CA ASP A 36 -11.07 -10.54 17.13
C ASP A 36 -10.16 -9.49 17.81
N GLU A 37 -9.17 -9.93 18.60
CA GLU A 37 -8.18 -9.03 19.21
C GLU A 37 -7.34 -8.28 18.15
N LEU A 38 -6.86 -8.97 17.12
CA LEU A 38 -6.12 -8.35 16.03
C LEU A 38 -7.00 -7.39 15.21
N LEU A 39 -8.25 -7.74 14.97
CA LEU A 39 -9.21 -6.89 14.26
C LEU A 39 -9.42 -5.57 15.00
N ALA A 40 -9.54 -5.61 16.33
CA ALA A 40 -9.65 -4.40 17.16
C ALA A 40 -8.40 -3.50 17.05
N ILE A 41 -7.21 -4.09 16.98
CA ILE A 41 -5.96 -3.35 16.75
C ILE A 41 -5.96 -2.69 15.38
N TYR A 42 -6.40 -3.39 14.33
CA TYR A 42 -6.47 -2.84 12.97
C TYR A 42 -7.51 -1.73 12.83
N ALA A 43 -8.63 -1.82 13.54
CA ALA A 43 -9.67 -0.79 13.57
C ALA A 43 -9.25 0.49 14.30
N SER A 44 -8.26 0.41 15.19
CA SER A 44 -7.74 1.54 15.96
C SER A 44 -7.21 2.68 15.06
N PRO A 45 -7.10 3.92 15.57
CA PRO A 45 -6.53 5.03 14.80
C PRO A 45 -5.11 4.77 14.28
N ILE A 46 -4.28 4.06 15.06
CA ILE A 46 -2.93 3.68 14.63
C ILE A 46 -3.01 2.63 13.52
N GLY A 47 -3.89 1.64 13.66
CA GLY A 47 -4.15 0.62 12.63
C GLY A 47 -4.53 1.24 11.29
N ARG A 48 -5.46 2.21 11.29
CA ARG A 48 -5.86 2.94 10.08
C ARG A 48 -4.74 3.76 9.44
N VAL A 49 -3.86 4.38 10.24
CA VAL A 49 -2.67 5.06 9.69
C VAL A 49 -1.74 4.05 9.03
N LEU A 50 -1.51 2.90 9.65
CA LEU A 50 -0.69 1.83 9.07
C LEU A 50 -1.32 1.27 7.79
N GLU A 51 -2.65 1.10 7.75
CA GLU A 51 -3.40 0.70 6.56
C GLU A 51 -3.21 1.71 5.41
N ALA A 52 -3.33 3.01 5.69
CA ALA A 52 -3.10 4.06 4.69
C ALA A 52 -1.64 4.06 4.16
N LEU A 53 -0.65 3.87 5.04
CA LEU A 53 0.76 3.79 4.65
C LEU A 53 1.06 2.53 3.83
N LEU A 54 0.47 1.39 4.21
CA LEU A 54 0.59 0.14 3.45
C LEU A 54 -0.06 0.26 2.08
N GLY A 55 -1.25 0.86 2.01
CA GLY A 55 -1.95 1.16 0.75
C GLY A 55 -1.11 2.08 -0.16
N ALA A 56 -0.47 3.09 0.40
CA ALA A 56 0.49 3.93 -0.31
C ALA A 56 1.70 3.12 -0.82
N ALA A 57 2.29 2.27 0.02
CA ALA A 57 3.40 1.40 -0.40
C ALA A 57 2.99 0.48 -1.56
N LEU A 58 1.82 -0.15 -1.46
CA LEU A 58 1.24 -1.02 -2.49
C LEU A 58 1.02 -0.29 -3.81
N LEU A 59 0.34 0.86 -3.78
CA LEU A 59 0.04 1.64 -4.97
C LEU A 59 1.31 2.12 -5.67
N TYR A 60 2.28 2.64 -4.91
CA TYR A 60 3.57 3.04 -5.46
C TYR A 60 4.30 1.84 -6.08
N HIS A 61 4.34 0.70 -5.38
CA HIS A 61 5.02 -0.50 -5.84
C HIS A 61 4.46 -0.99 -7.18
N ALA A 62 3.12 -1.05 -7.28
CA ALA A 62 2.43 -1.46 -8.49
C ALA A 62 2.68 -0.49 -9.65
N LEU A 63 2.54 0.83 -9.43
CA LEU A 63 2.75 1.84 -10.47
C LEU A 63 4.19 1.86 -10.96
N ASN A 64 5.17 1.83 -10.06
CA ASN A 64 6.57 1.84 -10.46
C ASN A 64 7.01 0.49 -11.07
N GLY A 65 6.45 -0.63 -10.62
CA GLY A 65 6.62 -1.94 -11.26
C GLY A 65 6.09 -1.95 -12.70
N LEU A 66 4.89 -1.40 -12.92
CA LEU A 66 4.32 -1.26 -14.26
C LEU A 66 5.18 -0.37 -15.16
N ARG A 67 5.72 0.75 -14.63
CA ARG A 67 6.67 1.58 -15.35
C ARG A 67 7.91 0.80 -15.79
N ILE A 68 8.47 -0.04 -14.92
CA ILE A 68 9.63 -0.89 -15.25
C ILE A 68 9.26 -1.86 -16.37
N ILE A 69 8.14 -2.58 -16.23
CA ILE A 69 7.63 -3.50 -17.25
C ILE A 69 7.49 -2.79 -18.61
N VAL A 70 6.82 -1.63 -18.65
CA VAL A 70 6.62 -0.87 -19.89
C VAL A 70 7.95 -0.49 -20.55
N MET A 71 8.96 -0.09 -19.77
CA MET A 71 10.28 0.25 -20.32
C MET A 71 11.06 -0.98 -20.81
N ASP A 72 10.89 -2.13 -20.15
CA ASP A 72 11.55 -3.38 -20.54
C ASP A 72 10.99 -3.95 -21.84
N PHE A 73 9.66 -3.86 -22.04
CA PHE A 73 9.00 -4.30 -23.27
C PHE A 73 9.10 -3.28 -24.42
N TRP A 74 9.26 -1.98 -24.13
CA TRP A 74 9.49 -0.92 -25.12
C TRP A 74 10.74 -0.09 -24.80
N PRO A 75 11.95 -0.59 -25.18
CA PRO A 75 13.21 0.07 -24.88
C PRO A 75 13.32 1.55 -25.27
N PRO A 76 12.72 2.04 -26.39
CA PRO A 76 12.74 3.48 -26.70
C PRO A 76 12.09 4.37 -25.64
N LEU A 77 11.17 3.84 -24.82
CA LEU A 77 10.53 4.59 -23.74
C LEU A 77 11.47 4.93 -22.57
N THR A 78 12.62 4.26 -22.46
CA THR A 78 13.65 4.59 -21.45
C THR A 78 14.12 6.05 -21.55
N ARG A 79 14.08 6.66 -22.75
CA ARG A 79 14.36 8.09 -22.97
C ARG A 79 13.39 9.01 -22.22
N TYR A 80 12.19 8.53 -21.92
CA TYR A 80 11.12 9.26 -21.23
C TYR A 80 10.96 8.82 -19.77
N HIS A 81 11.97 8.18 -19.18
CA HIS A 81 11.88 7.60 -17.83
C HIS A 81 11.43 8.59 -16.75
N ARG A 82 11.78 9.89 -16.90
CA ARG A 82 11.43 10.95 -15.95
C ARG A 82 9.96 11.36 -16.08
N GLN A 83 9.48 11.49 -17.32
CA GLN A 83 8.08 11.79 -17.63
C GLN A 83 7.17 10.65 -17.13
N LEU A 84 7.55 9.40 -17.42
CA LEU A 84 6.85 8.22 -16.91
C LEU A 84 6.80 8.21 -15.38
N TRP A 85 7.90 8.59 -14.71
CA TRP A 85 7.91 8.68 -13.25
C TRP A 85 6.98 9.78 -12.71
N TYR A 86 6.90 10.94 -13.36
CA TYR A 86 5.94 11.99 -12.97
C TYR A 86 4.49 11.57 -13.22
N ILE A 87 4.21 10.82 -14.31
CA ILE A 87 2.89 10.25 -14.55
C ILE A 87 2.52 9.27 -13.42
N CYS A 88 3.45 8.41 -12.99
CA CYS A 88 3.22 7.56 -11.82
C CYS A 88 2.84 8.38 -10.58
N TRP A 89 3.53 9.49 -10.30
CA TRP A 89 3.21 10.35 -9.16
C TRP A 89 1.87 11.06 -9.30
N LEU A 90 1.51 11.53 -10.50
CA LEU A 90 0.22 12.13 -10.77
C LEU A 90 -0.90 11.14 -10.43
N ILE A 91 -0.79 9.89 -10.92
CA ILE A 91 -1.76 8.83 -10.65
C ILE A 91 -1.75 8.47 -9.16
N PHE A 92 -0.56 8.34 -8.56
CA PHE A 92 -0.40 8.04 -7.14
C PHE A 92 -1.12 9.05 -6.25
N VAL A 93 -0.95 10.35 -6.50
CA VAL A 93 -1.61 11.40 -5.71
C VAL A 93 -3.11 11.44 -6.02
N GLY A 94 -3.47 11.36 -7.31
CA GLY A 94 -4.87 11.41 -7.75
C GLY A 94 -5.74 10.27 -7.22
N VAL A 95 -5.18 9.07 -7.05
CA VAL A 95 -5.87 7.91 -6.49
C VAL A 95 -5.62 7.79 -4.99
N GLY A 96 -4.38 7.97 -4.55
CA GLY A 96 -3.94 7.75 -3.18
C GLY A 96 -4.55 8.74 -2.18
N LEU A 97 -4.71 10.01 -2.53
CA LEU A 97 -5.32 10.98 -1.61
C LEU A 97 -6.80 10.68 -1.32
N PRO A 98 -7.68 10.43 -2.33
CA PRO A 98 -9.04 9.99 -2.06
C PRO A 98 -9.13 8.71 -1.22
N VAL A 99 -8.28 7.72 -1.53
CA VAL A 99 -8.27 6.45 -0.78
C VAL A 99 -7.82 6.66 0.66
N ALA A 100 -6.71 7.38 0.88
CA ALA A 100 -6.22 7.71 2.22
C ALA A 100 -7.26 8.50 3.02
N TRP A 101 -7.97 9.43 2.37
CA TRP A 101 -9.07 10.14 3.00
C TRP A 101 -10.15 9.18 3.48
N ILE A 102 -10.61 8.25 2.64
CA ILE A 102 -11.64 7.26 3.03
C ILE A 102 -11.18 6.39 4.20
N VAL A 103 -9.93 5.93 4.18
CA VAL A 103 -9.36 5.07 5.24
C VAL A 103 -9.23 5.83 6.56
N LEU A 104 -8.79 7.08 6.52
CA LEU A 104 -8.49 7.87 7.72
C LEU A 104 -9.72 8.58 8.29
N LYS A 105 -10.70 8.98 7.45
CA LYS A 105 -11.89 9.75 7.83
C LYS A 105 -12.58 9.24 9.12
N PRO A 106 -12.76 7.93 9.35
CA PRO A 106 -13.40 7.42 10.56
C PRO A 106 -12.72 7.80 11.88
N ILE A 107 -11.42 8.13 11.87
CA ILE A 107 -10.68 8.59 13.06
C ILE A 107 -11.34 9.84 13.66
N TRP A 108 -11.92 10.71 12.82
CA TRP A 108 -12.52 11.97 13.25
C TRP A 108 -14.05 11.92 13.33
N GLU A 109 -14.69 10.90 12.76
CA GLU A 109 -16.15 10.79 12.75
C GLU A 109 -16.73 10.13 14.01
N GLY A 110 -15.87 9.75 14.97
CA GLY A 110 -16.32 9.13 16.23
C GLY A 110 -17.00 7.78 16.02
N VAL A 111 -16.77 7.13 14.87
CA VAL A 111 -17.17 5.73 14.65
C VAL A 111 -16.43 4.89 15.70
N PRO A 112 -17.12 4.06 16.50
CA PRO A 112 -16.45 3.19 17.47
C PRO A 112 -15.37 2.37 16.74
N THR A 113 -14.12 2.61 17.10
CA THR A 113 -12.95 1.83 16.68
C THR A 113 -12.73 0.70 17.67
#